data_AF-A0A4R7V2M7-F1
#
_entry.id   AF-A0A4R7V2M7-F1
#
_cell.length_a   1.000
_cell.length_b   1.000
_cell.length_c   1.000
_cell.angle_alpha   90.00
_cell.angle_beta   90.00
_cell.angle_gamma   90.00
#
_symmetry.space_group_name_H-M   'P 1'
#
loop_
_entity.id
_entity.type
_entity.pdbx_description
1 polymer ?
#
loop_
_entity_poly.entity_id
_entity_poly.type
_entity_poly.pdbx_seq_one_letter_code
_entity_poly.pdbx_strand_id
1 'polypeptide(L)'
;MARAALELGVAQLSMPVVARRLEVGHSTLYRYVHDRDDLLLAALDLAMREFTWPRRDQPWRELLTSFADAVWRFLTRYPGMGEASQAVPALPPTALEMGADYVSRLCAEGMSRRDAMIAVNFTAELTVAAEIGVRRTRRLIESARGSRSLQELYAPADDRMDRRGWLDDKLAIMLDGLASRLGEPGATTSPAPAPVRETAEPTRDEVAGAGRRIARCLGLPAVSVHAVAHELGADVNAVRRVAGDRDGVVVAMLDAVAADASAAVPDPTPEPRDELLAVATTGYTVLAADPWAVIALAVDGLASPAVMPLAERVFVAFHKAGVPDESVGHANRILWGHVYGTVLNQSAAGTFARRVAMSVDLPPPTGPTRSTLGIEIVVDGLLAHLAT
;
A
#
# COMPACT_ATOMS: atom_id res chain seq x y z
N MET A 1 25.56 8.85 14.31
CA MET A 1 24.78 7.61 14.09
C MET A 1 24.27 7.50 12.67
N ALA A 2 23.48 8.46 12.17
CA ALA A 2 23.00 8.49 10.77
C ALA A 2 24.10 8.25 9.72
N ARG A 3 25.25 8.94 9.80
CA ARG A 3 26.38 8.70 8.87
C ARG A 3 26.90 7.26 8.92
N ALA A 4 27.07 6.70 10.12
CA ALA A 4 27.50 5.31 10.28
C ALA A 4 26.45 4.33 9.74
N ALA A 5 25.16 4.61 9.91
CA ALA A 5 24.09 3.82 9.32
C ALA A 5 24.12 3.85 7.77
N LEU A 6 24.42 5.00 7.16
CA LEU A 6 24.60 5.11 5.71
C LEU A 6 25.83 4.34 5.20
N GLU A 7 26.96 4.43 5.90
CA GLU A 7 28.19 3.72 5.53
C GLU A 7 28.05 2.20 5.62
N LEU A 8 27.30 1.70 6.61
CA LEU A 8 27.01 0.27 6.77
C LEU A 8 26.07 -0.26 5.69
N GLY A 9 25.31 0.63 5.04
CA GLY A 9 24.27 0.27 4.09
C GLY A 9 22.98 -0.14 4.78
N VAL A 10 21.87 0.28 4.17
CA VAL A 10 20.50 0.13 4.69
C VAL A 10 20.13 -1.35 4.91
N ALA A 11 20.58 -2.24 4.03
CA ALA A 11 20.24 -3.66 4.07
C ALA A 11 20.82 -4.40 5.30
N GLN A 12 21.91 -3.88 5.89
CA GLN A 12 22.58 -4.51 7.05
C GLN A 12 22.37 -3.71 8.35
N LEU A 13 21.50 -2.70 8.31
CA LEU A 13 21.30 -1.78 9.41
C LEU A 13 20.65 -2.47 10.61
N SER A 14 21.35 -2.50 11.74
CA SER A 14 20.83 -2.89 13.04
C SER A 14 21.50 -2.09 14.17
N MET A 15 20.78 -1.91 15.28
CA MET A 15 21.29 -1.18 16.46
C MET A 15 22.63 -1.75 16.97
N PRO A 16 22.84 -3.08 17.06
CA PRO A 16 24.11 -3.64 17.52
C PRO A 16 25.28 -3.42 16.58
N VAL A 17 25.04 -3.49 15.27
CA VAL A 17 26.08 -3.25 14.26
C VAL A 17 26.53 -1.78 14.29
N VAL A 18 25.58 -0.86 14.46
CA VAL A 18 25.87 0.58 14.57
C VAL A 18 26.61 0.90 15.87
N ALA A 19 26.22 0.29 17.00
CA ALA A 19 26.91 0.48 18.28
C ALA A 19 28.37 0.05 18.20
N ARG A 20 28.62 -1.12 17.61
CA ARG A 20 29.97 -1.65 17.37
C ARG A 20 30.79 -0.74 16.46
N ARG A 21 30.19 -0.27 15.36
CA ARG A 21 30.86 0.61 14.37
C ARG A 21 31.25 1.97 14.98
N LEU A 22 30.50 2.43 15.97
CA LEU A 22 30.73 3.68 16.70
C LEU A 22 31.53 3.49 17.99
N GLU A 23 31.89 2.25 18.35
CA GLU A 23 32.62 1.91 19.58
C GLU A 23 31.93 2.43 20.85
N VAL A 24 30.59 2.43 20.87
CA VAL A 24 29.77 2.84 22.02
C VAL A 24 28.89 1.71 22.54
N GLY A 25 28.47 1.79 23.80
CA GLY A 25 27.46 0.88 24.35
C GLY A 25 26.08 1.10 23.73
N HIS A 26 25.27 0.03 23.64
CA HIS A 26 23.91 0.08 23.08
C HIS A 26 23.01 1.14 23.74
N SER A 27 23.11 1.29 25.07
CA SER A 27 22.34 2.28 25.84
C SER A 27 22.65 3.72 25.48
N THR A 28 23.83 4.00 24.90
CA THR A 28 24.22 5.33 24.42
C THR A 28 23.46 5.70 23.15
N LEU A 29 23.18 4.74 22.26
CA LEU A 29 22.43 4.99 21.03
C LEU A 29 20.97 5.36 21.33
N TYR A 30 20.33 4.63 22.27
CA TYR A 30 18.93 4.83 22.62
C TYR A 30 18.60 6.18 23.30
N ARG A 31 19.62 6.97 23.66
CA ARG A 31 19.42 8.35 24.13
C ARG A 31 19.04 9.32 23.01
N TYR A 32 19.29 8.95 21.76
CA TYR A 32 19.14 9.83 20.61
C TYR A 32 18.17 9.31 19.54
N VAL A 33 17.90 8.01 19.53
CA VAL A 33 16.93 7.35 18.64
C VAL A 33 16.17 6.32 19.46
N HIS A 34 14.85 6.21 19.31
CA HIS A 34 14.06 5.28 20.10
C HIS A 34 14.21 3.84 19.58
N ASP A 35 14.34 3.67 18.27
CA ASP A 35 14.46 2.37 17.63
C ASP A 35 15.29 2.42 16.33
N ARG A 36 15.24 1.32 15.57
CA ARG A 36 15.92 1.17 14.29
C ARG A 36 15.32 2.08 13.22
N ASP A 37 14.03 2.35 13.25
CA ASP A 37 13.33 3.10 12.23
C ASP A 37 13.57 4.60 12.40
N ASP A 38 13.70 5.09 13.63
CA ASP A 38 14.22 6.43 13.94
C ASP A 38 15.64 6.63 13.41
N LEU A 39 16.51 5.63 13.58
CA LEU A 39 17.86 5.67 13.05
C LEU A 39 17.87 5.66 11.51
N LEU A 40 16.97 4.89 10.90
CA LEU A 40 16.80 4.83 9.46
C LEU A 40 16.26 6.15 8.90
N LEU A 41 15.29 6.77 9.57
CA LEU A 41 14.74 8.08 9.23
C LEU A 41 15.82 9.16 9.31
N ALA A 42 16.64 9.15 10.36
CA ALA A 42 17.77 10.07 10.49
C ALA A 42 18.85 9.85 9.42
N ALA A 43 19.09 8.59 9.02
CA ALA A 43 19.99 8.26 7.92
C ALA A 43 19.45 8.74 6.57
N LEU A 44 18.15 8.54 6.30
CA LEU A 44 17.46 9.04 5.12
C LEU A 44 17.54 10.57 5.04
N ASP A 45 17.21 11.29 6.13
CA ASP A 45 17.28 12.76 6.15
C ASP A 45 18.70 13.26 5.85
N LEU A 46 19.72 12.65 6.47
CA LEU A 46 21.11 13.01 6.21
C LEU A 46 21.51 12.77 4.76
N ALA A 47 21.15 11.61 4.20
CA ALA A 47 21.46 11.28 2.81
C ALA A 47 20.78 12.26 1.84
N MET A 48 19.52 12.62 2.09
CA MET A 48 18.80 13.60 1.28
C MET A 48 19.44 14.99 1.38
N ARG A 49 19.86 15.41 2.57
CA ARG A 49 20.50 16.71 2.80
C ARG A 49 21.85 16.84 2.10
N GLU A 50 22.62 15.75 2.05
CA GLU A 50 23.92 15.71 1.37
C GLU A 50 23.80 15.50 -0.15
N PHE A 51 22.60 15.17 -0.66
CA PHE A 51 22.36 14.92 -2.07
C PHE A 51 22.02 16.21 -2.83
N THR A 52 22.48 16.30 -4.07
CA THR A 52 22.16 17.44 -4.95
C THR A 52 20.83 17.23 -5.64
N TRP A 53 19.80 17.95 -5.18
CA TRP A 53 18.47 17.97 -5.77
C TRP A 53 18.34 19.04 -6.88
N PRO A 54 17.40 18.87 -7.82
CA PRO A 54 17.19 19.83 -8.90
C PRO A 54 16.80 21.22 -8.41
N ARG A 55 17.11 22.23 -9.22
CA ARG A 55 16.75 23.61 -8.89
C ARG A 55 15.24 23.80 -9.07
N ARG A 56 14.58 24.38 -8.07
CA ARG A 56 13.14 24.67 -8.09
C ARG A 56 12.73 25.76 -9.10
N ASP A 57 13.68 26.45 -9.73
CA ASP A 57 13.43 27.53 -10.68
C ASP A 57 13.18 27.05 -12.12
N GLN A 58 13.12 25.74 -12.34
CA GLN A 58 12.85 25.11 -13.64
C GLN A 58 11.35 25.14 -14.02
N PRO A 59 11.02 25.18 -15.32
CA PRO A 59 9.66 24.96 -15.82
C PRO A 59 9.07 23.64 -15.31
N TRP A 60 7.74 23.57 -15.16
CA TRP A 60 7.08 22.44 -14.46
C TRP A 60 7.47 21.06 -15.00
N ARG A 61 7.53 20.90 -16.33
CA ARG A 61 7.86 19.62 -16.98
C ARG A 61 9.32 19.25 -16.76
N GLU A 62 10.21 20.22 -16.85
CA GLU A 62 11.64 20.03 -16.64
C GLU A 62 11.95 19.74 -15.16
N LEU A 63 11.24 20.41 -14.24
CA LEU A 63 11.34 20.17 -12.80
C LEU A 63 10.97 18.72 -12.45
N LEU A 64 9.84 18.21 -12.94
CA LEU A 64 9.40 16.84 -12.64
C LEU A 64 10.32 15.79 -13.28
N THR A 65 10.79 16.03 -14.51
CA THR A 65 11.76 15.14 -15.17
C THR A 65 13.09 15.10 -14.43
N SER A 66 13.66 16.27 -14.12
CA SER A 66 14.91 16.36 -13.37
C SER A 66 14.79 15.82 -11.95
N PHE A 67 13.60 15.91 -11.35
CA PHE A 67 13.28 15.30 -10.06
C PHE A 67 13.27 13.77 -10.13
N ALA A 68 12.58 13.17 -11.10
CA ALA A 68 12.63 11.73 -11.33
C ALA A 68 14.08 11.24 -11.53
N ASP A 69 14.86 11.97 -12.34
CA ASP A 69 16.28 11.67 -12.56
C ASP A 69 17.10 11.73 -11.26
N ALA A 70 16.85 12.75 -10.43
CA ALA A 70 17.52 12.91 -9.15
C ALA A 70 17.17 11.79 -8.16
N VAL A 71 15.88 11.43 -8.05
CA VAL A 71 15.44 10.30 -7.23
C VAL A 71 16.08 9.01 -7.72
N TRP A 72 16.13 8.76 -9.03
CA TRP A 72 16.79 7.57 -9.58
C TRP A 72 18.28 7.51 -9.22
N ARG A 73 19.01 8.62 -9.40
CA ARG A 73 20.43 8.72 -9.03
C ARG A 73 20.63 8.52 -7.53
N PHE A 74 19.75 9.07 -6.71
CA PHE A 74 19.77 8.90 -5.25
C PHE A 74 19.62 7.42 -4.86
N LEU A 75 18.60 6.74 -5.39
CA LEU A 75 18.37 5.31 -5.13
C LEU A 75 19.52 4.42 -5.63
N THR A 76 20.10 4.77 -6.78
CA THR A 76 21.28 4.07 -7.32
C THR A 76 22.51 4.29 -6.45
N ARG A 77 22.70 5.49 -5.88
CA ARG A 77 23.81 5.84 -5.00
C ARG A 77 23.73 5.14 -3.64
N TYR A 78 22.52 4.87 -3.16
CA TYR A 78 22.24 4.26 -1.86
C TYR A 78 21.33 3.02 -2.02
N PRO A 79 21.87 1.86 -2.43
CA PRO A 79 21.09 0.64 -2.61
C PRO A 79 20.30 0.24 -1.35
N GLY A 80 19.04 -0.14 -1.53
CA GLY A 80 18.12 -0.49 -0.43
C GLY A 80 17.35 0.70 0.15
N MET A 81 17.66 1.93 -0.25
CA MET A 81 16.88 3.12 0.16
C MET A 81 15.45 3.12 -0.37
N GLY A 82 15.20 2.49 -1.53
CA GLY A 82 13.84 2.35 -2.08
C GLY A 82 12.95 1.59 -1.09
N GLU A 83 13.37 0.42 -0.64
CA GLU A 83 12.65 -0.37 0.37
C GLU A 83 12.61 0.31 1.74
N ALA A 84 13.71 0.93 2.17
CA ALA A 84 13.73 1.63 3.46
C ALA A 84 12.79 2.84 3.52
N SER A 85 12.65 3.59 2.42
CA SER A 85 11.72 4.71 2.35
C SER A 85 10.27 4.27 2.54
N GLN A 86 9.95 3.01 2.22
CA GLN A 86 8.63 2.41 2.43
C GLN A 86 8.44 1.82 3.83
N ALA A 87 9.54 1.60 4.57
CA ALA A 87 9.52 1.01 5.90
C ALA A 87 9.44 2.05 7.03
N VAL A 88 9.86 3.29 6.77
CA VAL A 88 9.84 4.36 7.79
C VAL A 88 8.43 4.95 7.95
N PRO A 89 8.00 5.24 9.20
CA PRO A 89 6.63 5.70 9.49
C PRO A 89 6.39 7.17 9.14
N ALA A 90 7.43 7.90 8.73
CA ALA A 90 7.37 9.34 8.46
C ALA A 90 8.27 9.75 7.30
N LEU A 91 7.94 10.88 6.68
CA LEU A 91 8.80 11.52 5.69
C LEU A 91 9.97 12.23 6.40
N PRO A 92 11.20 12.13 5.87
CA PRO A 92 12.32 12.92 6.35
C PRO A 92 12.04 14.44 6.26
N PRO A 93 12.46 15.26 7.24
CA PRO A 93 12.28 16.71 7.19
C PRO A 93 12.75 17.36 5.88
N THR A 94 13.91 16.95 5.37
CA THR A 94 14.46 17.44 4.08
C THR A 94 13.52 17.12 2.90
N ALA A 95 12.82 15.98 2.94
CA ALA A 95 11.85 15.61 1.92
C ALA A 95 10.62 16.51 1.94
N LEU A 96 10.13 16.85 3.14
CA LEU A 96 8.98 17.73 3.34
C LEU A 96 9.26 19.15 2.84
N GLU A 97 10.43 19.72 3.19
CA GLU A 97 10.85 21.06 2.77
C GLU A 97 11.00 21.14 1.25
N MET A 98 11.72 20.18 0.65
CA MET A 98 11.90 20.11 -0.80
C MET A 98 10.57 19.91 -1.54
N GLY A 99 9.70 19.04 -1.03
CA GLY A 99 8.38 18.78 -1.61
C GLY A 99 7.51 20.04 -1.61
N ALA A 100 7.50 20.78 -0.51
CA ALA A 100 6.77 22.04 -0.41
C ALA A 100 7.27 23.09 -1.43
N ASP A 101 8.59 23.19 -1.61
CA ASP A 101 9.20 24.09 -2.60
C ASP A 101 8.79 23.75 -4.04
N TYR A 102 8.82 22.46 -4.42
CA TYR A 102 8.40 22.03 -5.76
C TYR A 102 6.91 22.24 -5.98
N VAL A 103 6.07 21.92 -5.01
CA VAL A 103 4.63 22.20 -5.07
C VAL A 103 4.37 23.69 -5.29
N SER A 104 5.07 24.55 -4.55
CA SER A 104 4.93 26.00 -4.69
C SER A 104 5.31 26.48 -6.10
N ARG A 105 6.37 25.93 -6.69
CA ARG A 105 6.74 26.23 -8.09
C ARG A 105 5.68 25.78 -9.08
N LEU A 106 5.19 24.55 -8.97
CA LEU A 106 4.18 24.02 -9.89
C LEU A 106 2.88 24.85 -9.84
N CYS A 107 2.50 25.33 -8.65
CA CYS A 107 1.40 26.28 -8.49
C CYS A 107 1.64 27.60 -9.24
N ALA A 108 2.86 28.14 -9.19
CA ALA A 108 3.21 29.37 -9.91
C ALA A 108 3.16 29.21 -11.44
N GLU A 109 3.25 27.98 -11.96
CA GLU A 109 3.10 27.64 -13.38
C GLU A 109 1.63 27.41 -13.79
N GLY A 110 0.67 27.63 -12.87
CA GLY A 110 -0.77 27.54 -13.14
C GLY A 110 -1.41 26.21 -12.72
N MET A 111 -0.66 25.30 -12.10
CA MET A 111 -1.20 24.03 -11.62
C MET A 111 -1.97 24.23 -10.30
N SER A 112 -3.03 23.45 -10.05
CA SER A 112 -3.70 23.48 -8.75
C SER A 112 -2.78 22.94 -7.66
N ARG A 113 -2.91 23.39 -6.41
CA ARG A 113 -2.11 22.85 -5.29
C ARG A 113 -2.25 21.34 -5.13
N ARG A 114 -3.45 20.81 -5.38
CA ARG A 114 -3.75 19.38 -5.35
C ARG A 114 -2.99 18.64 -6.45
N ASP A 115 -3.08 19.10 -7.69
CA ASP A 115 -2.38 18.47 -8.82
C ASP A 115 -0.87 18.59 -8.69
N ALA A 116 -0.36 19.71 -8.17
CA ALA A 116 1.06 19.90 -7.88
C ALA A 116 1.59 18.91 -6.84
N MET A 117 0.85 18.69 -5.74
CA MET A 117 1.20 17.67 -4.74
C MET A 117 1.17 16.27 -5.31
N ILE A 118 0.12 15.93 -6.07
CA ILE A 118 0.01 14.63 -6.74
C ILE A 118 1.17 14.42 -7.70
N ALA A 119 1.53 15.43 -8.50
CA ALA A 119 2.60 15.34 -9.49
C ALA A 119 3.96 15.07 -8.82
N VAL A 120 4.31 15.80 -7.75
CA VAL A 120 5.56 15.58 -7.01
C VAL A 120 5.59 14.19 -6.36
N ASN A 121 4.51 13.82 -5.66
CA ASN A 121 4.44 12.52 -4.97
C ASN A 121 4.50 11.34 -5.95
N PHE A 122 3.67 11.37 -7.00
CA PHE A 122 3.61 10.32 -8.00
C PHE A 122 4.94 10.17 -8.73
N THR A 123 5.64 11.28 -9.02
CA THR A 123 6.97 11.23 -9.66
C THR A 123 7.98 10.47 -8.78
N ALA A 124 7.97 10.73 -7.47
CA ALA A 124 8.84 10.02 -6.53
C ALA A 124 8.46 8.53 -6.42
N GLU A 125 7.19 8.21 -6.22
CA GLU A 125 6.68 6.84 -6.09
C GLU A 125 6.92 6.01 -7.36
N LEU A 126 6.62 6.57 -8.53
CA LEU A 126 6.85 5.94 -9.82
C LEU A 126 8.33 5.57 -9.99
N THR A 127 9.23 6.48 -9.60
CA THR A 127 10.67 6.28 -9.70
C THR A 127 11.17 5.18 -8.75
N VAL A 128 10.71 5.19 -7.49
CA VAL A 128 11.02 4.13 -6.51
C VAL A 128 10.52 2.77 -6.99
N ALA A 129 9.28 2.69 -7.47
CA ALA A 129 8.69 1.46 -7.98
C ALA A 129 9.44 0.94 -9.22
N ALA A 130 9.84 1.83 -10.13
CA ALA A 130 10.62 1.47 -11.31
C ALA A 130 12.01 0.92 -10.93
N GLU A 131 12.69 1.53 -9.96
CA GLU A 131 14.01 1.09 -9.50
C GLU A 131 13.95 -0.32 -8.89
N ILE A 132 12.99 -0.55 -8.00
CA ILE A 132 12.74 -1.87 -7.39
C ILE A 132 12.41 -2.90 -8.48
N GLY A 133 11.58 -2.52 -9.45
CA GLY A 133 11.23 -3.36 -10.60
C GLY A 133 12.44 -3.78 -11.42
N VAL A 134 13.32 -2.85 -11.78
CA VAL A 134 14.54 -3.11 -12.56
C VAL A 134 15.53 -3.98 -11.80
N ARG A 135 15.71 -3.76 -10.49
CA ARG A 135 16.55 -4.65 -9.67
C ARG A 135 16.00 -6.07 -9.61
N ARG A 136 14.68 -6.25 -9.53
CA ARG A 136 14.05 -7.57 -9.58
C ARG A 136 14.27 -8.25 -10.93
N THR A 137 14.19 -7.52 -12.03
CA THR A 137 14.39 -8.12 -13.36
C THR A 137 15.83 -8.55 -13.61
N ARG A 138 16.80 -7.90 -12.97
CA ARG A 138 18.23 -8.24 -13.01
C ARG A 138 18.62 -9.46 -12.16
N ARG A 139 17.75 -9.93 -11.25
CA ARG A 139 18.05 -11.10 -10.42
C ARG A 139 18.13 -12.35 -11.30
N LEU A 140 19.21 -13.10 -11.12
CA LEU A 140 19.38 -14.42 -11.71
C LEU A 140 18.42 -15.41 -11.07
N ILE A 141 17.69 -16.12 -11.91
CA ILE A 141 16.81 -17.22 -11.55
C ILE A 141 17.54 -18.49 -11.97
N GLU A 142 17.81 -19.35 -10.99
CA GLU A 142 18.35 -20.67 -11.26
C GLU A 142 17.27 -21.57 -11.85
N SER A 143 17.61 -22.24 -12.94
CA SER A 143 16.73 -23.21 -13.58
C SER A 143 17.53 -24.42 -14.05
N ALA A 144 16.84 -25.53 -14.33
CA ALA A 144 17.44 -26.72 -14.93
C ALA A 144 18.12 -26.45 -16.30
N ARG A 145 17.89 -25.28 -16.92
CA ARG A 145 18.49 -24.84 -18.19
C ARG A 145 19.61 -23.81 -18.01
N GLY A 146 20.11 -23.63 -16.79
CA GLY A 146 21.12 -22.65 -16.43
C GLY A 146 20.56 -21.44 -15.68
N SER A 147 21.45 -20.52 -15.31
CA SER A 147 21.12 -19.27 -14.62
C SER A 147 20.76 -18.20 -15.64
N ARG A 148 19.55 -17.61 -15.54
CA ARG A 148 19.08 -16.53 -16.42
C ARG A 148 18.39 -15.45 -15.62
N SER A 149 18.51 -14.19 -16.03
CA SER A 149 17.74 -13.09 -15.43
C SER A 149 16.38 -12.92 -16.12
N LEU A 150 15.39 -12.33 -15.44
CA LEU A 150 14.13 -11.97 -16.08
C LEU A 150 14.36 -10.98 -17.23
N GLN A 151 15.36 -10.10 -17.11
CA GLN A 151 15.79 -9.17 -18.16
C GLN A 151 16.16 -9.86 -19.48
N GLU A 152 16.89 -10.97 -19.42
CA GLU A 152 17.26 -11.79 -20.60
C GLU A 152 16.06 -12.46 -21.28
N LEU A 153 14.95 -12.63 -20.57
CA LEU A 153 13.70 -13.19 -21.10
C LEU A 153 12.81 -12.13 -21.75
N TYR A 154 13.02 -10.85 -21.46
CA TYR A 154 12.18 -9.74 -21.92
C TYR A 154 12.75 -8.95 -23.11
N ALA A 155 14.01 -9.14 -23.51
CA ALA A 155 14.63 -8.35 -24.58
C ALA A 155 14.70 -9.09 -25.92
N PRO A 156 14.35 -8.38 -27.01
CA PRO A 156 15.38 -8.10 -28.00
C PRO A 156 15.64 -6.58 -28.13
N ALA A 157 16.91 -6.21 -28.03
CA ALA A 157 17.57 -5.06 -28.67
C ALA A 157 17.01 -3.62 -28.49
N ASP A 158 16.58 -3.18 -27.30
CA ASP A 158 16.43 -1.73 -27.02
C ASP A 158 17.23 -1.28 -25.79
N ASP A 159 18.25 -0.45 -26.05
CA ASP A 159 19.22 0.11 -25.09
C ASP A 159 18.56 1.01 -24.01
N ARG A 160 17.33 1.49 -24.26
CA ARG A 160 16.54 2.29 -23.29
C ARG A 160 15.98 1.44 -22.15
N MET A 161 15.55 0.21 -22.44
CA MET A 161 15.08 -0.76 -21.44
C MET A 161 16.16 -1.09 -20.42
N ASP A 162 17.42 -1.12 -20.88
CA ASP A 162 18.55 -1.68 -20.15
C ASP A 162 18.95 -0.83 -18.92
N ARG A 163 18.65 0.48 -18.94
CA ARG A 163 19.11 1.42 -17.90
C ARG A 163 18.09 1.61 -16.77
N ARG A 164 16.86 2.04 -17.08
CA ARG A 164 15.82 2.41 -16.10
C ARG A 164 14.47 1.69 -16.31
N GLY A 165 14.46 0.62 -17.11
CA GLY A 165 13.24 -0.06 -17.49
C GLY A 165 12.30 0.87 -18.25
N TRP A 166 11.03 0.91 -17.83
CA TRP A 166 9.97 1.70 -18.46
C TRP A 166 9.71 3.04 -17.75
N LEU A 167 10.64 3.51 -16.90
CA LEU A 167 10.45 4.74 -16.12
C LEU A 167 10.17 5.94 -17.02
N ASP A 168 11.00 6.13 -18.04
CA ASP A 168 10.93 7.31 -18.92
C ASP A 168 9.61 7.35 -19.71
N ASP A 169 9.14 6.21 -20.21
CA ASP A 169 7.86 6.12 -20.92
C ASP A 169 6.67 6.36 -19.99
N LYS A 170 6.68 5.78 -18.79
CA LYS A 170 5.63 6.00 -17.78
C LYS A 170 5.60 7.45 -17.32
N LEU A 171 6.77 8.06 -17.15
CA LEU A 171 6.90 9.46 -16.80
C LEU A 171 6.38 10.36 -17.92
N ALA A 172 6.71 10.08 -19.18
CA ALA A 172 6.18 10.81 -20.33
C ALA A 172 4.64 10.76 -20.38
N ILE A 173 4.04 9.57 -20.24
CA ILE A 173 2.58 9.39 -20.19
C ILE A 173 1.96 10.23 -19.05
N MET A 174 2.57 10.21 -17.86
CA MET A 174 2.11 11.00 -16.72
C MET A 174 2.19 12.49 -17.01
N LEU A 175 3.32 12.98 -17.52
CA LEU A 175 3.52 14.41 -17.81
C LEU A 175 2.57 14.90 -18.91
N ASP A 176 2.30 14.09 -19.93
CA ASP A 176 1.34 14.40 -20.98
C ASP A 176 -0.11 14.42 -20.43
N GLY A 177 -0.44 13.50 -19.52
CA GLY A 177 -1.71 13.52 -18.79
C GLY A 177 -1.86 14.72 -17.85
N LEU A 178 -0.78 15.19 -17.23
CA LEU A 178 -0.80 16.43 -16.43
C LEU A 178 -0.94 17.67 -17.30
N ALA A 179 -0.34 17.68 -18.49
CA ALA A 179 -0.42 18.81 -19.42
C ALA A 179 -1.86 19.09 -19.87
N SER A 180 -2.71 18.07 -20.00
CA SER A 180 -4.13 18.26 -20.36
C SER A 180 -4.91 19.01 -19.27
N ARG A 181 -4.44 18.99 -18.01
CA ARG A 181 -5.07 19.68 -16.87
C ARG A 181 -4.63 21.13 -16.71
N LEU A 182 -3.54 21.56 -17.36
CA LEU A 182 -3.06 22.95 -17.31
C LEU A 182 -3.92 23.91 -18.16
N GLY A 183 -4.82 23.38 -19.01
CA GLY A 183 -5.74 24.15 -19.85
C GLY A 183 -7.21 24.09 -19.42
N GLU A 184 -7.58 23.21 -18.49
CA GLU A 184 -8.88 23.31 -17.82
C GLU A 184 -8.75 24.38 -16.74
N PRO A 185 -9.63 25.40 -16.70
CA PRO A 185 -9.69 26.30 -15.57
C PRO A 185 -9.89 25.42 -14.36
N GLY A 186 -8.85 25.28 -13.53
CA GLY A 186 -8.92 24.55 -12.30
C GLY A 186 -10.17 25.02 -11.59
N ALA A 187 -11.13 24.10 -11.40
CA ALA A 187 -12.23 24.32 -10.50
C ALA A 187 -11.61 24.87 -9.24
N THR A 188 -11.88 26.14 -8.98
CA THR A 188 -11.28 26.90 -7.90
C THR A 188 -11.93 26.40 -6.63
N THR A 189 -11.50 25.24 -6.18
CA THR A 189 -11.68 24.80 -4.81
C THR A 189 -10.31 24.88 -4.15
N SER A 190 -9.81 26.12 -4.05
CA SER A 190 -9.28 26.50 -2.76
C SER A 190 -10.52 26.56 -1.86
N PRO A 191 -10.71 25.64 -0.90
CA PRO A 191 -11.70 25.92 0.12
C PRO A 191 -11.17 27.19 0.79
N ALA A 192 -11.88 28.30 0.61
CA ALA A 192 -11.91 29.31 1.66
C ALA A 192 -12.02 28.55 2.99
N PRO A 193 -11.30 28.93 4.06
CA PRO A 193 -11.42 28.25 5.34
C PRO A 193 -12.91 28.11 5.62
N ALA A 194 -13.41 26.87 5.53
CA ALA A 194 -14.81 26.62 5.76
C ALA A 194 -15.09 27.21 7.13
N PRO A 195 -16.19 27.95 7.34
CA PRO A 195 -16.56 28.34 8.68
C PRO A 195 -16.47 27.07 9.50
N VAL A 196 -15.58 27.09 10.51
CA VAL A 196 -15.44 26.01 11.48
C VAL A 196 -16.88 25.69 11.86
N ARG A 197 -17.39 24.53 11.43
CA ARG A 197 -18.71 24.10 11.87
C ARG A 197 -18.60 24.10 13.38
N GLU A 198 -19.37 24.97 14.02
CA GLU A 198 -19.58 24.87 15.46
C GLU A 198 -19.83 23.40 15.77
N THR A 199 -18.96 22.93 16.65
CA THR A 199 -18.42 21.58 16.74
C THR A 199 -19.50 20.54 17.00
N ALA A 200 -19.92 19.81 15.97
CA ALA A 200 -20.42 18.46 16.17
C ALA A 200 -19.20 17.53 16.21
N GLU A 201 -19.04 16.76 17.29
CA GLU A 201 -17.97 15.78 17.36
C GLU A 201 -18.14 14.75 16.24
N PRO A 202 -17.06 14.39 15.51
CA PRO A 202 -17.16 13.44 14.42
C PRO A 202 -17.59 12.09 14.97
N THR A 203 -18.58 11.48 14.34
CA THR A 203 -19.01 10.13 14.68
C THR A 203 -17.98 9.10 14.25
N ARG A 204 -18.04 7.90 14.83
CA ARG A 204 -17.17 6.78 14.45
C ARG A 204 -17.31 6.40 12.97
N ASP A 205 -18.52 6.50 12.43
CA ASP A 205 -18.81 6.24 11.01
C ASP A 205 -18.21 7.31 10.09
N GLU A 206 -18.23 8.58 10.50
CA GLU A 206 -17.58 9.67 9.76
C GLU A 206 -16.05 9.48 9.74
N VAL A 207 -15.46 9.09 10.89
CA VAL A 207 -14.04 8.72 10.99
C VAL A 207 -13.70 7.55 10.08
N ALA A 208 -14.51 6.48 10.10
CA ALA A 208 -14.35 5.31 9.24
C ALA A 208 -14.43 5.68 7.74
N GLY A 209 -15.44 6.48 7.37
CA GLY A 209 -15.65 6.93 6.00
C GLY A 209 -14.50 7.79 5.47
N ALA A 210 -13.99 8.71 6.29
CA ALA A 210 -12.81 9.50 5.94
C ALA A 210 -11.55 8.63 5.80
N GLY A 211 -11.31 7.72 6.74
CA GLY A 211 -10.20 6.76 6.67
C GLY A 211 -10.25 5.89 5.40
N ARG A 212 -11.43 5.38 5.02
CA ARG A 212 -11.63 4.61 3.78
C ARG A 212 -11.32 5.42 2.53
N ARG A 213 -11.74 6.70 2.46
CA ARG A 213 -11.42 7.56 1.31
C ARG A 213 -9.91 7.78 1.18
N ILE A 214 -9.23 8.04 2.29
CA ILE A 214 -7.77 8.16 2.32
C ILE A 214 -7.13 6.85 1.85
N ALA A 215 -7.54 5.71 2.41
CA ALA A 215 -6.96 4.41 2.08
C ALA A 215 -7.17 4.00 0.62
N ARG A 216 -8.32 4.33 0.02
CA ARG A 216 -8.60 4.07 -1.40
C ARG A 216 -7.76 4.96 -2.33
N CYS A 217 -7.50 6.19 -1.92
CA CYS A 217 -6.78 7.15 -2.75
C CYS A 217 -5.25 7.03 -2.61
N LEU A 218 -4.76 6.77 -1.39
CA LEU A 218 -3.35 6.88 -1.00
C LEU A 218 -2.79 5.61 -0.33
N GLY A 219 -3.62 4.59 -0.10
CA GLY A 219 -3.23 3.37 0.61
C GLY A 219 -3.35 3.47 2.13
N LEU A 220 -3.30 2.30 2.80
CA LEU A 220 -3.40 2.18 4.25
C LEU A 220 -2.32 2.97 5.04
N PRO A 221 -1.05 3.07 4.59
CA PRO A 221 -0.03 3.82 5.32
C PRO A 221 -0.33 5.31 5.44
N ALA A 222 -1.12 5.90 4.53
CA ALA A 222 -1.51 7.30 4.58
C ALA A 222 -2.59 7.60 5.64
N VAL A 223 -3.23 6.56 6.20
CA VAL A 223 -4.26 6.71 7.23
C VAL A 223 -3.61 7.06 8.56
N SER A 224 -3.95 8.25 9.07
CA SER A 224 -3.57 8.71 10.41
C SER A 224 -4.69 9.56 11.00
N VAL A 225 -4.68 9.72 12.32
CA VAL A 225 -5.61 10.61 13.04
C VAL A 225 -5.59 12.03 12.46
N HIS A 226 -4.41 12.56 12.13
CA HIS A 226 -4.26 13.90 11.56
C HIS A 226 -4.82 13.98 10.14
N ALA A 227 -4.54 12.98 9.31
CA ALA A 227 -5.07 12.94 7.94
C ALA A 227 -6.59 12.83 7.94
N VAL A 228 -7.18 12.04 8.84
CA VAL A 228 -8.63 11.93 9.00
C VAL A 228 -9.25 13.22 9.53
N ALA A 229 -8.64 13.87 10.53
CA ALA A 229 -9.10 15.15 11.04
C ALA A 229 -9.10 16.22 9.95
N HIS A 230 -8.04 16.27 9.14
CA HIS A 230 -7.94 17.16 7.99
C HIS A 230 -9.01 16.85 6.93
N GLU A 231 -9.22 15.58 6.57
CA GLU A 231 -10.25 15.14 5.62
C GLU A 231 -11.67 15.49 6.10
N LEU A 232 -11.93 15.47 7.41
CA LEU A 232 -13.22 15.82 8.02
C LEU A 232 -13.38 17.33 8.29
N GLY A 233 -12.31 18.11 8.22
CA GLY A 233 -12.30 19.49 8.71
C GLY A 233 -12.56 19.60 10.22
N ALA A 234 -12.19 18.57 10.98
CA ALA A 234 -12.40 18.46 12.42
C ALA A 234 -11.12 18.71 13.22
N ASP A 235 -11.27 19.01 14.51
CA ASP A 235 -10.13 19.06 15.43
C ASP A 235 -9.52 17.66 15.64
N VAL A 236 -8.19 17.58 15.67
CA VAL A 236 -7.47 16.30 15.86
C VAL A 236 -7.87 15.62 17.17
N ASN A 237 -8.08 16.39 18.25
CA ASN A 237 -8.48 15.80 19.53
C ASN A 237 -9.91 15.25 19.48
N ALA A 238 -10.79 15.80 18.63
CA ALA A 238 -12.12 15.25 18.42
C ALA A 238 -12.06 13.87 17.77
N VAL A 239 -11.18 13.68 16.77
CA VAL A 239 -10.92 12.35 16.17
C VAL A 239 -10.25 11.40 17.17
N ARG A 240 -9.28 11.89 17.97
CA ARG A 240 -8.64 11.07 19.03
C ARG A 240 -9.62 10.61 20.11
N ARG A 241 -10.64 11.40 20.47
CA ARG A 241 -11.65 10.96 21.43
C ARG A 241 -12.47 9.78 20.93
N VAL A 242 -12.72 9.72 19.62
CA VAL A 242 -13.60 8.72 18.99
C VAL A 242 -12.84 7.44 18.63
N ALA A 243 -11.63 7.60 18.10
CA ALA A 243 -10.85 6.51 17.54
C ALA A 243 -9.48 6.30 18.20
N GLY A 244 -9.09 7.14 19.16
CA GLY A 244 -7.81 7.02 19.85
C GLY A 244 -6.62 7.34 18.94
N ASP A 245 -6.02 6.30 18.39
CA ASP A 245 -4.82 6.34 17.57
C ASP A 245 -5.09 5.87 16.13
N ARG A 246 -4.02 5.62 15.37
CA ARG A 246 -4.14 5.11 14.00
C ARG A 246 -4.90 3.78 13.97
N ASP A 247 -4.61 2.88 14.89
CA ASP A 247 -5.18 1.54 14.87
C ASP A 247 -6.66 1.58 15.20
N GLY A 248 -7.09 2.44 16.13
CA GLY A 248 -8.52 2.64 16.36
C GLY A 248 -9.26 3.32 15.20
N VAL A 249 -8.59 4.14 14.38
CA VAL A 249 -9.14 4.61 13.08
C VAL A 249 -9.28 3.45 12.10
N VAL A 250 -8.27 2.59 11.99
CA VAL A 250 -8.32 1.41 11.11
C VAL A 250 -9.40 0.43 11.59
N VAL A 251 -9.58 0.25 12.89
CA VAL A 251 -10.68 -0.56 13.45
C VAL A 251 -12.04 0.06 13.12
N ALA A 252 -12.19 1.39 13.20
CA ALA A 252 -13.41 2.05 12.73
C ALA A 252 -13.67 1.82 11.22
N MET A 253 -12.62 1.85 10.40
CA MET A 253 -12.73 1.49 8.98
C MET A 253 -13.13 0.02 8.79
N LEU A 254 -12.60 -0.90 9.61
CA LEU A 254 -12.98 -2.31 9.62
C LEU A 254 -14.42 -2.53 10.13
N ASP A 255 -14.92 -1.70 11.06
CA ASP A 255 -16.32 -1.70 11.49
C ASP A 255 -17.24 -1.43 10.27
N ALA A 256 -16.88 -0.44 9.45
CA ALA A 256 -17.62 -0.14 8.21
C ALA A 256 -17.54 -1.28 7.18
N VAL A 257 -16.38 -1.94 7.05
CA VAL A 257 -16.22 -3.13 6.19
C VAL A 257 -17.09 -4.29 6.68
N ALA A 258 -17.15 -4.51 8.00
CA ALA A 258 -18.00 -5.53 8.60
C ALA A 258 -19.50 -5.22 8.43
N ALA A 259 -19.88 -3.94 8.49
CA ALA A 259 -21.24 -3.49 8.21
C ALA A 259 -21.62 -3.72 6.74
N ASP A 260 -20.73 -3.37 5.80
CA ASP A 260 -20.93 -3.63 4.37
C ASP A 260 -21.10 -5.14 4.10
N ALA A 261 -20.27 -5.98 4.75
CA ALA A 261 -20.39 -7.44 4.63
C ALA A 261 -21.67 -7.99 5.26
N SER A 262 -22.09 -7.48 6.41
CA SER A 262 -23.31 -7.91 7.08
C SER A 262 -24.57 -7.53 6.32
N ALA A 263 -24.55 -6.38 5.63
CA ALA A 263 -25.65 -5.95 4.77
C ALA A 263 -25.71 -6.72 3.44
N ALA A 264 -24.56 -7.17 2.93
CA ALA A 264 -24.46 -7.85 1.64
C ALA A 264 -24.61 -9.38 1.74
N VAL A 265 -24.32 -9.98 2.89
CA VAL A 265 -24.40 -11.43 3.05
C VAL A 265 -25.87 -11.88 3.01
N PRO A 266 -26.19 -12.96 2.28
CA PRO A 266 -27.53 -13.53 2.31
C PRO A 266 -27.94 -14.01 3.71
N ASP A 267 -29.26 -14.16 3.90
CA ASP A 267 -29.82 -14.78 5.10
C ASP A 267 -29.22 -16.17 5.33
N PRO A 268 -28.99 -16.58 6.60
CA PRO A 268 -28.36 -17.87 6.91
C PRO A 268 -29.09 -19.06 6.31
N THR A 269 -28.34 -19.97 5.71
CA THR A 269 -28.85 -21.22 5.15
C THR A 269 -28.61 -22.40 6.11
N PRO A 270 -29.47 -23.44 6.08
CA PRO A 270 -29.26 -24.63 6.90
C PRO A 270 -28.11 -25.50 6.39
N GLU A 271 -27.81 -25.45 5.08
CA GLU A 271 -26.77 -26.24 4.42
C GLU A 271 -25.37 -25.66 4.69
N PRO A 272 -24.46 -26.41 5.36
CA PRO A 272 -23.16 -25.88 5.78
C PRO A 272 -22.29 -25.37 4.65
N ARG A 273 -22.31 -26.08 3.52
CA ARG A 273 -21.54 -25.73 2.32
C ARG A 273 -21.98 -24.38 1.77
N ASP A 274 -23.29 -24.21 1.58
CA ASP A 274 -23.85 -22.99 0.98
C ASP A 274 -23.64 -21.80 1.90
N GLU A 275 -23.72 -22.00 3.22
CA GLU A 275 -23.41 -20.99 4.23
C GLU A 275 -21.94 -20.50 4.15
N LEU A 276 -20.98 -21.43 4.08
CA LEU A 276 -19.56 -21.09 3.93
C LEU A 276 -19.28 -20.34 2.62
N LEU A 277 -19.91 -20.76 1.51
CA LEU A 277 -19.78 -20.09 0.22
C LEU A 277 -20.38 -18.69 0.22
N ALA A 278 -21.56 -18.52 0.82
CA ALA A 278 -22.23 -17.23 0.91
C ALA A 278 -21.38 -16.21 1.70
N VAL A 279 -20.87 -16.61 2.87
CA VAL A 279 -20.03 -15.74 3.71
C VAL A 279 -18.69 -15.45 3.05
N ALA A 280 -18.00 -16.46 2.51
CA ALA A 280 -16.68 -16.29 1.90
C ALA A 280 -16.73 -15.47 0.60
N THR A 281 -17.76 -15.65 -0.23
CA THR A 281 -17.95 -14.88 -1.47
C THR A 281 -18.32 -13.42 -1.18
N THR A 282 -19.15 -13.19 -0.16
CA THR A 282 -19.46 -11.83 0.29
C THR A 282 -18.21 -11.15 0.84
N GLY A 283 -17.45 -11.85 1.70
CA GLY A 283 -16.18 -11.37 2.24
C GLY A 283 -15.18 -11.03 1.14
N TYR A 284 -15.04 -11.89 0.12
CA TYR A 284 -14.23 -11.60 -1.06
C TYR A 284 -14.69 -10.32 -1.76
N THR A 285 -15.98 -10.16 -2.02
CA THR A 285 -16.53 -9.01 -2.76
C THR A 285 -16.28 -7.70 -2.01
N VAL A 286 -16.51 -7.68 -0.70
CA VAL A 286 -16.32 -6.49 0.12
C VAL A 286 -14.82 -6.16 0.26
N LEU A 287 -13.97 -7.16 0.51
CA LEU A 287 -12.52 -6.97 0.59
C LEU A 287 -11.90 -6.59 -0.76
N ALA A 288 -12.47 -7.03 -1.88
CA ALA A 288 -12.07 -6.61 -3.22
C ALA A 288 -12.30 -5.11 -3.47
N ALA A 289 -13.37 -4.56 -2.91
CA ALA A 289 -13.65 -3.12 -2.98
C ALA A 289 -12.70 -2.29 -2.10
N ASP A 290 -12.14 -2.90 -1.05
CA ASP A 290 -11.22 -2.28 -0.10
C ASP A 290 -10.00 -3.17 0.21
N PRO A 291 -9.05 -3.35 -0.73
CA PRO A 291 -7.93 -4.29 -0.55
C PRO A 291 -7.01 -3.96 0.63
N TRP A 292 -7.02 -2.71 1.10
CA TRP A 292 -6.30 -2.29 2.31
C TRP A 292 -6.74 -3.08 3.54
N ALA A 293 -7.99 -3.55 3.60
CA ALA A 293 -8.52 -4.29 4.74
C ALA A 293 -7.80 -5.62 4.92
N VAL A 294 -7.33 -6.25 3.83
CA VAL A 294 -6.55 -7.48 3.91
C VAL A 294 -5.21 -7.24 4.58
N ILE A 295 -4.56 -6.10 4.34
CA ILE A 295 -3.30 -5.74 5.02
C ILE A 295 -3.56 -5.55 6.52
N ALA A 296 -4.61 -4.82 6.88
CA ALA A 296 -4.97 -4.61 8.29
C ALA A 296 -5.27 -5.94 9.03
N LEU A 297 -6.00 -6.85 8.38
CA LEU A 297 -6.40 -8.14 8.97
C LEU A 297 -5.24 -9.16 9.03
N ALA A 298 -4.48 -9.29 7.95
CA ALA A 298 -3.50 -10.37 7.79
C ALA A 298 -2.08 -9.99 8.23
N VAL A 299 -1.73 -8.70 8.19
CA VAL A 299 -0.39 -8.20 8.52
C VAL A 299 -0.40 -7.47 9.85
N ASP A 300 -1.29 -6.50 10.01
CA ASP A 300 -1.35 -5.67 11.22
C ASP A 300 -2.05 -6.38 12.39
N GLY A 301 -2.75 -7.49 12.12
CA GLY A 301 -3.47 -8.27 13.13
C GLY A 301 -4.67 -7.53 13.74
N LEU A 302 -5.14 -6.48 13.08
CA LEU A 302 -6.28 -5.68 13.53
C LEU A 302 -7.58 -6.34 13.07
N ALA A 303 -8.55 -6.43 13.99
CA ALA A 303 -9.88 -6.93 13.69
C ALA A 303 -10.94 -6.08 14.39
N SER A 304 -12.07 -5.89 13.71
CA SER A 304 -13.26 -5.26 14.28
C SER A 304 -14.11 -6.30 15.02
N PRO A 305 -14.59 -6.03 16.25
CA PRO A 305 -15.58 -6.88 16.91
C PRO A 305 -16.91 -7.01 16.13
N ALA A 306 -17.22 -6.06 15.24
CA ALA A 306 -18.43 -6.09 14.42
C ALA A 306 -18.45 -7.26 13.42
N VAL A 307 -17.30 -7.90 13.16
CA VAL A 307 -17.22 -9.10 12.31
C VAL A 307 -17.70 -10.37 13.02
N MET A 308 -17.84 -10.35 14.35
CA MET A 308 -18.11 -11.56 15.14
C MET A 308 -19.37 -12.32 14.73
N PRO A 309 -20.53 -11.68 14.46
CA PRO A 309 -21.71 -12.41 13.98
C PRO A 309 -21.46 -13.18 12.66
N LEU A 310 -20.65 -12.63 11.76
CA LEU A 310 -20.25 -13.31 10.53
C LEU A 310 -19.27 -14.45 10.80
N ALA A 311 -18.32 -14.27 11.73
CA ALA A 311 -17.39 -15.31 12.14
C ALA A 311 -18.12 -16.50 12.80
N GLU A 312 -19.13 -16.21 13.63
CA GLU A 312 -19.98 -17.23 14.25
C GLU A 312 -20.72 -18.07 13.20
N ARG A 313 -21.26 -17.44 12.15
CA ARG A 313 -21.90 -18.16 11.03
C ARG A 313 -20.94 -19.17 10.39
N VAL A 314 -19.69 -18.77 10.13
CA VAL A 314 -18.65 -19.65 9.57
C VAL A 314 -18.34 -20.82 10.49
N PHE A 315 -18.20 -20.57 11.79
CA PHE A 315 -17.83 -21.62 12.75
C PHE A 315 -18.99 -22.60 12.94
N VAL A 316 -20.23 -22.10 13.06
CA VAL A 316 -21.44 -22.92 13.10
C VAL A 316 -21.57 -23.77 11.84
N ALA A 317 -21.26 -23.23 10.67
CA ALA A 317 -21.27 -23.99 9.43
C ALA A 317 -20.22 -25.12 9.45
N PHE A 318 -18.98 -24.85 9.87
CA PHE A 318 -17.97 -25.89 10.02
C PHE A 318 -18.40 -27.01 10.98
N HIS A 319 -18.95 -26.68 12.15
CA HIS A 319 -19.44 -27.68 13.10
C HIS A 319 -20.61 -28.50 12.53
N LYS A 320 -21.58 -27.85 11.85
CA LYS A 320 -22.68 -28.57 11.20
C LYS A 320 -22.22 -29.50 10.09
N ALA A 321 -21.10 -29.17 9.44
CA ALA A 321 -20.48 -30.03 8.44
C ALA A 321 -19.69 -31.20 9.04
N GLY A 322 -19.58 -31.30 10.38
CA GLY A 322 -18.86 -32.37 11.06
C GLY A 322 -17.36 -32.10 11.26
N VAL A 323 -16.88 -30.87 11.03
CA VAL A 323 -15.48 -30.51 11.31
C VAL A 323 -15.23 -30.52 12.82
N PRO A 324 -14.21 -31.27 13.32
CA PRO A 324 -13.86 -31.30 14.73
C PRO A 324 -13.46 -29.93 15.27
N ASP A 325 -13.79 -29.66 16.54
CA ASP A 325 -13.53 -28.37 17.21
C ASP A 325 -12.06 -27.93 17.10
N GLU A 326 -11.13 -28.87 17.25
CA GLU A 326 -9.68 -28.60 17.13
C GLU A 326 -9.25 -28.18 15.72
N SER A 327 -10.05 -28.51 14.71
CA SER A 327 -9.78 -28.25 13.29
C SER A 327 -10.49 -27.00 12.77
N VAL A 328 -11.54 -26.50 13.42
CA VAL A 328 -12.32 -25.33 12.98
C VAL A 328 -11.44 -24.09 12.82
N GLY A 329 -10.55 -23.82 13.77
CA GLY A 329 -9.62 -22.69 13.68
C GLY A 329 -8.65 -22.80 12.50
N HIS A 330 -8.23 -24.02 12.14
CA HIS A 330 -7.35 -24.28 10.99
C HIS A 330 -8.13 -24.14 9.67
N ALA A 331 -9.34 -24.69 9.59
CA ALA A 331 -10.23 -24.57 8.45
C ALA A 331 -10.56 -23.09 8.15
N ASN A 332 -10.87 -22.31 9.19
CA ASN A 332 -11.10 -20.87 9.06
C ASN A 332 -9.87 -20.13 8.50
N ARG A 333 -8.67 -20.47 8.99
CA ARG A 333 -7.42 -19.86 8.51
C ARG A 333 -7.14 -20.19 7.03
N ILE A 334 -7.40 -21.42 6.60
CA ILE A 334 -7.25 -21.83 5.20
C ILE A 334 -8.23 -21.06 4.31
N LEU A 335 -9.50 -21.02 4.70
CA LEU A 335 -10.55 -20.33 3.95
C LEU A 335 -10.22 -18.84 3.76
N TRP A 336 -9.95 -18.12 4.85
CA TRP A 336 -9.64 -16.69 4.77
C TRP A 336 -8.26 -16.42 4.16
N GLY A 337 -7.28 -17.29 4.38
CA GLY A 337 -5.98 -17.21 3.70
C GLY A 337 -6.13 -17.26 2.18
N HIS A 338 -7.02 -18.12 1.67
CA HIS A 338 -7.35 -18.15 0.25
C HIS A 338 -8.07 -16.88 -0.21
N VAL A 339 -9.08 -16.41 0.53
CA VAL A 339 -9.81 -15.17 0.19
C VAL A 339 -8.86 -13.96 0.14
N TYR A 340 -8.03 -13.79 1.18
CA TYR A 340 -7.02 -12.72 1.26
C TYR A 340 -6.02 -12.81 0.11
N GLY A 341 -5.49 -14.01 -0.14
CA GLY A 341 -4.57 -14.24 -1.25
C GLY A 341 -5.22 -13.90 -2.59
N THR A 342 -6.49 -14.23 -2.79
CA THR A 342 -7.22 -13.95 -4.03
C THR A 342 -7.46 -12.46 -4.20
N VAL A 343 -7.80 -11.73 -3.13
CA VAL A 343 -7.96 -10.27 -3.14
C VAL A 343 -6.64 -9.57 -3.46
N LEU A 344 -5.53 -9.94 -2.80
CA LEU A 344 -4.22 -9.33 -3.06
C LEU A 344 -3.65 -9.69 -4.44
N ASN A 345 -4.00 -10.86 -4.97
CA ASN A 345 -3.60 -11.31 -6.30
C ASN A 345 -4.59 -10.88 -7.40
N GLN A 346 -5.59 -10.05 -7.09
CA GLN A 346 -6.42 -9.40 -8.11
C GLN A 346 -5.50 -8.56 -8.99
N SER A 347 -5.19 -9.15 -10.13
CA SER A 347 -4.26 -8.59 -11.08
C SER A 347 -4.81 -7.26 -11.59
N ALA A 348 -4.13 -6.16 -11.26
CA ALA A 348 -4.19 -4.96 -12.08
C ALA A 348 -4.06 -5.39 -13.54
N ALA A 349 -4.85 -4.79 -14.44
CA ALA A 349 -5.09 -5.29 -15.79
C ALA A 349 -3.86 -5.52 -16.71
N GLY A 350 -2.63 -5.36 -16.20
CA GLY A 350 -1.36 -5.56 -16.90
C GLY A 350 -0.31 -6.43 -16.19
N THR A 351 -0.64 -7.36 -15.29
CA THR A 351 0.37 -8.30 -14.73
C THR A 351 0.83 -9.35 -15.75
N PHE A 352 2.10 -9.76 -15.64
CA PHE A 352 2.73 -10.79 -16.48
C PHE A 352 1.97 -12.12 -16.47
N ALA A 353 1.45 -12.54 -15.31
CA ALA A 353 0.63 -13.76 -15.19
C ALA A 353 -0.64 -13.71 -16.05
N ARG A 354 -1.29 -12.54 -16.17
CA ARG A 354 -2.46 -12.36 -17.05
C ARG A 354 -2.07 -12.41 -18.53
N ARG A 355 -0.92 -11.83 -18.91
CA ARG A 355 -0.41 -11.90 -20.29
C ARG A 355 -0.02 -13.33 -20.70
N VAL A 356 0.57 -14.11 -19.80
CA VAL A 356 0.90 -15.53 -20.03
C VAL A 356 -0.37 -16.39 -20.10
N ALA A 357 -1.35 -16.14 -19.23
CA ALA A 357 -2.62 -16.85 -19.26
C ALA A 357 -3.47 -16.51 -20.50
N MET A 358 -3.33 -15.30 -21.06
CA MET A 358 -3.99 -14.87 -22.30
C MET A 358 -3.18 -15.20 -23.57
N SER A 359 -1.90 -15.59 -23.45
CA SER A 359 -1.10 -16.07 -24.58
C SER A 359 -1.35 -17.54 -24.92
N VAL A 360 -2.10 -18.25 -24.08
CA VAL A 360 -2.60 -19.59 -24.35
C VAL A 360 -4.03 -19.44 -24.86
N ASP A 361 -4.34 -20.01 -26.04
CA ASP A 361 -5.68 -20.05 -26.61
C ASP A 361 -6.57 -20.96 -25.76
N LEU A 362 -7.05 -20.41 -24.64
CA LEU A 362 -8.01 -21.04 -23.76
C LEU A 362 -9.40 -20.52 -24.14
N PRO A 363 -10.40 -21.40 -24.30
CA PRO A 363 -11.76 -20.95 -24.52
C PRO A 363 -12.20 -20.01 -23.38
N PRO A 364 -13.00 -18.97 -23.67
CA PRO A 364 -13.47 -18.05 -22.66
C PRO A 364 -14.18 -18.85 -21.56
N PRO A 365 -13.88 -18.61 -20.28
CA PRO A 365 -14.45 -19.39 -19.19
C PRO A 365 -15.98 -19.22 -19.19
N THR A 366 -16.70 -20.32 -19.42
CA THR A 366 -18.15 -20.40 -19.33
C THR A 366 -18.51 -20.92 -17.92
N GLY A 367 -18.44 -20.06 -16.92
CA GLY A 367 -18.69 -20.41 -15.51
C GLY A 367 -18.55 -19.22 -14.58
N PRO A 368 -18.75 -19.39 -13.26
CA PRO A 368 -18.53 -18.32 -12.28
C PRO A 368 -17.13 -17.73 -12.45
N THR A 369 -16.97 -16.44 -12.14
CA THR A 369 -15.67 -15.75 -12.22
C THR A 369 -14.55 -16.58 -11.58
N ARG A 370 -13.34 -16.61 -12.16
CA ARG A 370 -12.21 -17.42 -11.64
C ARG A 370 -11.96 -17.24 -10.12
N SER A 371 -12.34 -16.09 -9.56
CA SER A 371 -12.28 -15.76 -8.13
C SER A 371 -13.24 -16.53 -7.24
N THR A 372 -14.47 -16.83 -7.69
CA THR A 372 -15.47 -17.61 -6.92
C THR A 372 -15.25 -19.12 -7.05
N LEU A 373 -14.76 -19.59 -8.19
CA LEU A 373 -14.39 -21.00 -8.38
C LEU A 373 -13.29 -21.46 -7.41
N GLY A 374 -12.32 -20.60 -7.10
CA GLY A 374 -11.29 -20.91 -6.10
C GLY A 374 -11.87 -21.10 -4.70
N ILE A 375 -12.82 -20.24 -4.31
CA ILE A 375 -13.54 -20.34 -3.03
C ILE A 375 -14.36 -21.64 -2.96
N GLU A 376 -15.06 -22.00 -4.04
CA GLU A 376 -15.79 -23.27 -4.15
C GLU A 376 -14.89 -24.48 -3.91
N ILE A 377 -13.75 -24.55 -4.61
CA ILE A 377 -12.78 -25.64 -4.48
C ILE A 377 -12.23 -25.73 -3.05
N VAL A 378 -11.94 -24.60 -2.41
CA VAL A 378 -11.42 -24.58 -1.03
C VAL A 378 -12.48 -25.04 -0.03
N VAL A 379 -13.73 -24.57 -0.15
CA VAL A 379 -14.82 -25.01 0.72
C VAL A 379 -15.06 -26.51 0.56
N ASP A 380 -15.19 -27.00 -0.68
CA ASP A 380 -15.42 -28.42 -0.95
C ASP A 380 -14.26 -29.30 -0.44
N GLY A 381 -13.03 -28.84 -0.61
CA GLY A 381 -11.84 -29.51 -0.11
C GLY A 381 -11.78 -29.57 1.42
N LEU A 382 -12.08 -28.47 2.10
CA LEU A 382 -12.13 -28.40 3.57
C LEU A 382 -13.18 -29.35 4.13
N LEU A 383 -14.39 -29.33 3.58
CA LEU A 383 -15.48 -30.19 4.04
C LEU A 383 -15.17 -31.67 3.77
N ALA A 384 -14.56 -32.01 2.63
CA ALA A 384 -14.22 -33.40 2.31
C ALA A 384 -13.09 -33.99 3.17
N HIS A 385 -12.12 -33.17 3.61
CA HIS A 385 -10.92 -33.67 4.30
C HIS A 385 -10.96 -33.52 5.82
N LEU A 386 -11.77 -32.59 6.35
CA LEU A 386 -11.81 -32.32 7.79
C LEU A 386 -13.10 -32.79 8.46
N ALA A 387 -14.12 -33.21 7.70
CA ALA A 387 -15.36 -33.78 8.26
C ALA A 387 -15.30 -35.30 8.47
N THR A 388 -14.19 -35.94 8.08
CA THR A 388 -13.89 -37.37 8.31
C THR A 388 -13.05 -37.54 9.56
#